data_AF-A0A6A3JJH5-F1
#
_entry.id   AF-A0A6A3JJH5-F1
#
_cell.length_a   1.000
_cell.length_b   1.000
_cell.length_c   1.000
_cell.angle_alpha   90.00
_cell.angle_beta   90.00
_cell.angle_gamma   90.00
#
_symmetry.space_group_name_H-M   'P 1'
#
loop_
_entity.id
_entity.type
_entity.pdbx_description
1 polymer ?
#
loop_
_entity_poly.entity_id
_entity_poly.type
_entity_poly.pdbx_seq_one_letter_code
_entity_poly.pdbx_strand_id
1 'polypeptide(L)'
;MGKNRFVVNPFVHLDLSELDRSKLKDFAYDFFDQSVLKYEMFISDGGPKVDPKDWKLIKTKDDTRVYLERDPPIRASLSGVVSDHPALLMTGITWGTVDDCMFGAYSPTLETMRVKASYVEDMSGGAVLAVLEEPTPEDPFRSMTIKWIELDLPFNSTSLVKNRD
;
A
#
# COMPACT_ATOMS: atom_id res chain seq x y z
N MET A 1 -2.71 15.07 24.74
CA MET A 1 -3.69 14.04 25.18
C MET A 1 -3.73 12.98 24.10
N GLY A 2 -3.12 11.81 24.35
CA GLY A 2 -3.06 10.74 23.38
C GLY A 2 -4.47 10.24 23.07
N LYS A 3 -4.95 10.44 21.84
CA LYS A 3 -6.07 9.65 21.33
C LYS A 3 -5.65 8.18 21.47
N ASN A 4 -6.54 7.30 21.92
CA ASN A 4 -6.34 5.86 21.92
C ASN A 4 -6.17 5.38 20.46
N ARG A 5 -5.00 5.62 19.85
CA ARG A 5 -4.60 5.05 18.57
C ARG A 5 -4.58 3.54 18.80
N PHE A 6 -5.21 2.78 17.90
CA PHE A 6 -5.45 1.34 17.97
C PHE A 6 -6.60 0.88 18.89
N VAL A 7 -7.78 0.75 18.27
CA VAL A 7 -8.90 -0.02 18.81
C VAL A 7 -8.51 -1.51 18.91
N VAL A 8 -9.05 -2.21 19.92
CA VAL A 8 -8.94 -3.68 20.03
C VAL A 8 -9.44 -4.30 18.71
N ASN A 9 -8.73 -5.30 18.17
CA ASN A 9 -9.13 -6.00 16.94
C ASN A 9 -10.63 -6.36 17.02
N PRO A 10 -11.50 -5.77 16.18
CA PRO A 10 -12.93 -5.99 16.26
C PRO A 10 -13.36 -7.30 15.59
N PHE A 11 -12.43 -7.98 14.90
CA PHE A 11 -12.69 -9.22 14.16
C PHE A 11 -12.23 -10.43 14.95
N VAL A 12 -12.95 -11.54 14.75
CA VAL A 12 -12.50 -12.87 15.15
C VAL A 12 -11.32 -13.32 14.27
N HIS A 13 -10.60 -14.36 14.71
CA HIS A 13 -9.57 -14.98 13.89
C HIS A 13 -10.15 -15.40 12.53
N LEU A 14 -9.43 -15.08 11.44
CA LEU A 14 -9.85 -15.44 10.09
C LEU A 14 -9.36 -16.85 9.76
N ASP A 15 -10.26 -17.82 9.85
CA ASP A 15 -9.97 -19.21 9.48
C ASP A 15 -10.03 -19.36 7.95
N LEU A 16 -8.86 -19.64 7.35
CA LEU A 16 -8.72 -19.84 5.91
C LEU A 16 -8.39 -21.30 5.61
N SER A 17 -9.07 -21.87 4.63
CA SER A 17 -8.70 -23.18 4.07
C SER A 17 -7.35 -23.09 3.35
N GLU A 18 -6.63 -24.21 3.25
CA GLU A 18 -5.37 -24.26 2.48
C GLU A 18 -5.56 -23.85 1.00
N LEU A 19 -6.73 -24.16 0.43
CA LEU A 19 -7.07 -23.75 -0.92
C LEU A 19 -7.19 -22.22 -1.04
N ASP A 20 -7.88 -21.58 -0.10
CA ASP A 20 -8.03 -20.13 -0.10
C ASP A 20 -6.72 -19.43 0.18
N ARG A 21 -5.90 -19.98 1.09
CA ARG A 21 -4.53 -19.53 1.33
C ARG A 21 -3.74 -19.53 0.04
N SER A 22 -3.69 -20.65 -0.69
CA SER A 22 -2.97 -20.76 -1.96
C SER A 22 -3.46 -19.74 -2.98
N LYS A 23 -4.77 -19.63 -3.19
CA LYS A 23 -5.34 -18.67 -4.16
C LYS A 23 -4.99 -17.22 -3.84
N LEU A 24 -5.00 -16.85 -2.56
CA LEU A 24 -4.61 -15.52 -2.11
C LEU A 24 -3.12 -15.26 -2.34
N LYS A 25 -2.26 -16.28 -2.15
CA LYS A 25 -0.85 -16.18 -2.49
C LYS A 25 -0.65 -15.97 -3.98
N ASP A 26 -1.27 -16.80 -4.81
CA ASP A 26 -1.16 -16.72 -6.27
C ASP A 26 -1.59 -15.34 -6.78
N PHE A 27 -2.73 -14.84 -6.29
CA PHE A 27 -3.21 -13.49 -6.60
C PHE A 27 -2.20 -12.39 -6.22
N ALA A 28 -1.57 -12.49 -5.05
CA ALA A 28 -0.59 -11.51 -4.60
C ALA A 28 0.70 -11.54 -5.44
N TYR A 29 1.19 -12.74 -5.78
CA TYR A 29 2.36 -12.90 -6.63
C TYR A 29 2.10 -12.41 -8.05
N ASP A 30 0.95 -12.73 -8.64
CA ASP A 30 0.56 -12.21 -9.96
C ASP A 30 0.54 -10.68 -10.00
N PHE A 31 0.06 -10.04 -8.92
CA PHE A 31 0.07 -8.58 -8.81
C PHE A 31 1.49 -8.01 -8.67
N PHE A 32 2.34 -8.67 -7.90
CA PHE A 32 3.74 -8.28 -7.73
C PHE A 32 4.51 -8.38 -9.06
N ASP A 33 4.38 -9.49 -9.78
CA ASP A 33 5.03 -9.72 -11.06
C ASP A 33 4.60 -8.66 -12.09
N GLN A 34 3.31 -8.35 -12.16
CA GLN A 34 2.81 -7.25 -13.01
C GLN A 34 3.39 -5.89 -12.63
N SER A 35 3.62 -5.65 -11.33
CA SER A 35 4.18 -4.38 -10.85
C SER A 35 5.67 -4.28 -11.18
N VAL A 36 6.43 -5.36 -11.04
CA VAL A 36 7.85 -5.44 -11.43
C VAL A 36 7.99 -5.22 -12.94
N LEU A 37 7.19 -5.92 -13.76
CA LEU A 37 7.21 -5.74 -15.21
C LEU A 37 6.93 -4.28 -15.63
N LYS A 38 5.95 -3.63 -15.00
CA LYS A 38 5.67 -2.20 -15.23
C LYS A 38 6.86 -1.32 -14.88
N TYR A 39 7.53 -1.59 -13.76
CA TYR A 39 8.72 -0.86 -13.35
C TYR A 39 9.90 -1.06 -14.31
N GLU A 40 10.16 -2.30 -14.73
CA GLU A 40 11.22 -2.62 -15.70
C GLU A 40 11.00 -1.91 -17.04
N MET A 41 9.77 -1.94 -17.55
CA MET A 41 9.40 -1.18 -18.76
C MET A 41 9.56 0.33 -18.57
N PHE A 42 9.27 0.85 -17.38
CA PHE A 42 9.38 2.28 -17.09
C PHE A 42 10.83 2.77 -17.10
N ILE A 43 11.81 1.91 -16.82
CA ILE A 43 13.23 2.25 -16.77
C ILE A 43 14.03 1.77 -17.99
N SER A 44 13.43 0.99 -18.91
CA SER A 44 14.13 0.32 -20.01
C SER A 44 14.90 1.27 -20.92
N ASP A 45 14.42 2.51 -21.08
CA ASP A 45 14.94 3.48 -22.04
C ASP A 45 15.99 4.42 -21.44
N GLY A 46 16.85 3.89 -20.57
CA GLY A 46 17.96 4.63 -19.94
C GLY A 46 17.54 5.43 -18.70
N GLY A 47 16.48 5.00 -18.01
CA GLY A 47 16.03 5.58 -16.74
C GLY A 47 14.56 6.01 -16.74
N PRO A 48 14.04 6.46 -15.59
CA PRO A 48 12.62 6.79 -15.42
C PRO A 48 12.21 7.98 -16.28
N LYS A 49 11.25 7.77 -17.19
CA LYS A 49 10.69 8.83 -18.06
C LYS A 49 9.20 8.95 -17.86
N VAL A 50 8.76 10.13 -17.44
CA VAL A 50 7.34 10.44 -17.21
C VAL A 50 6.80 11.25 -18.38
N ASP A 51 5.88 10.70 -19.17
CA ASP A 51 5.20 11.43 -20.25
C ASP A 51 4.18 12.42 -19.67
N PRO A 52 4.34 13.75 -19.87
CA PRO A 52 3.39 14.75 -19.39
C PRO A 52 1.98 14.67 -20.00
N LYS A 53 1.82 13.94 -21.11
CA LYS A 53 0.51 13.66 -21.73
C LYS A 53 -0.33 12.71 -20.89
N ASP A 54 0.32 11.72 -20.29
CA ASP A 54 -0.34 10.70 -19.46
C ASP A 54 -0.34 11.10 -17.98
N TRP A 55 0.66 11.89 -17.55
CA TRP A 55 0.91 12.21 -16.15
C TRP A 55 0.91 13.71 -15.87
N LYS A 56 0.20 14.13 -14.83
CA LYS A 56 0.18 15.51 -14.32
C LYS A 56 1.01 15.60 -13.05
N LEU A 57 2.07 16.42 -13.04
CA LEU A 57 2.81 16.72 -11.80
C LEU A 57 1.88 17.45 -10.82
N ILE A 58 1.70 16.88 -9.62
CA ILE A 58 0.84 17.44 -8.57
C ILE A 58 1.60 17.91 -7.33
N LYS A 59 2.81 17.39 -7.09
CA LYS A 59 3.64 17.78 -5.96
C LYS A 59 5.12 17.55 -6.26
N THR A 60 5.94 18.50 -5.83
CA THR A 60 7.39 18.34 -5.74
C THR A 60 7.77 18.59 -4.29
N LYS A 61 8.57 17.71 -3.70
CA LYS A 61 9.11 17.89 -2.36
C LYS A 61 10.53 17.32 -2.35
N ASP A 62 11.49 18.13 -1.95
CA ASP A 62 12.91 17.77 -1.97
C ASP A 62 13.29 17.20 -3.36
N ASP A 63 13.94 16.03 -3.41
CA ASP A 63 14.30 15.35 -4.65
C ASP A 63 13.22 14.37 -5.16
N THR A 64 11.97 14.51 -4.69
CA THR A 64 10.84 13.66 -5.08
C THR A 64 9.75 14.43 -5.82
N ARG A 65 9.12 13.76 -6.78
CA ARG A 65 8.03 14.27 -7.61
C ARG A 65 6.89 13.28 -7.61
N VAL A 66 5.68 13.77 -7.40
CA VAL A 66 4.43 12.97 -7.42
C VAL A 66 3.58 13.43 -8.59
N TYR A 67 3.17 12.46 -9.40
CA TYR A 67 2.36 12.64 -10.59
C TYR A 67 1.03 11.91 -10.43
N LEU A 68 -0.03 12.51 -10.96
CA LEU A 68 -1.38 11.96 -11.04
C LEU A 68 -1.66 11.57 -12.49
N GLU A 69 -2.17 10.36 -12.70
CA GLU A 69 -2.64 9.91 -14.01
C GLU A 69 -3.78 10.82 -14.53
N ARG A 70 -3.71 11.21 -15.81
CA ARG A 70 -4.67 12.14 -16.41
C ARG A 70 -5.95 11.45 -16.87
N ASP A 71 -5.80 10.31 -17.55
CA ASP A 71 -6.89 9.58 -18.20
C ASP A 71 -6.92 8.14 -17.67
N PRO A 72 -7.48 7.91 -16.46
CA PRO A 72 -7.52 6.59 -15.88
C PRO A 72 -8.33 5.62 -16.75
N PRO A 73 -7.88 4.37 -16.89
CA PRO A 73 -8.57 3.38 -17.71
C PRO A 73 -10.00 3.18 -17.19
N ILE A 74 -10.94 3.14 -18.12
CA ILE A 74 -12.33 2.85 -17.82
C ILE A 74 -12.48 1.33 -17.72
N ARG A 75 -12.88 0.80 -16.55
CA ARG A 75 -13.18 -0.62 -16.38
C ARG A 75 -14.69 -0.83 -16.36
N ALA A 76 -15.16 -1.79 -17.16
CA ALA A 76 -16.53 -2.29 -17.05
C ALA A 76 -16.61 -3.24 -15.85
N SER A 77 -17.48 -2.90 -14.89
CA SER A 77 -17.82 -3.76 -13.75
C SER A 77 -19.23 -4.33 -13.92
N LEU A 78 -19.58 -5.36 -13.16
CA LEU A 78 -20.95 -5.90 -13.10
C LEU A 78 -22.00 -4.85 -12.69
N SER A 79 -21.56 -3.77 -12.04
CA SER A 79 -22.36 -2.60 -11.63
C SER A 79 -22.35 -1.43 -12.63
N GLY A 80 -21.71 -1.58 -13.79
CA GLY A 80 -21.62 -0.56 -14.84
C GLY A 80 -20.20 -0.09 -15.14
N VAL A 81 -20.10 0.95 -15.97
CA VAL A 81 -18.83 1.56 -16.39
C VAL A 81 -18.36 2.51 -15.29
N VAL A 82 -17.23 2.19 -14.65
CA VAL A 82 -16.64 3.05 -13.61
C VAL A 82 -15.23 3.42 -14.08
N SER A 83 -14.95 4.73 -14.13
CA SER A 83 -13.58 5.20 -14.29
C SER A 83 -12.78 4.76 -13.07
N ASP A 84 -11.67 4.05 -13.28
CA ASP A 84 -10.81 3.66 -12.17
C ASP A 84 -10.27 4.90 -11.43
N HIS A 85 -9.84 4.73 -10.20
CA HIS A 85 -9.19 5.83 -9.49
C HIS A 85 -7.86 6.14 -10.19
N PRO A 86 -7.52 7.42 -10.41
CA PRO A 86 -6.27 7.78 -11.07
C PRO A 86 -5.07 7.26 -10.28
N ALA A 87 -4.13 6.66 -10.98
CA ALA A 87 -2.89 6.19 -10.37
C ALA A 87 -2.01 7.37 -9.90
N LEU A 88 -1.20 7.10 -8.87
CA LEU A 88 -0.12 7.97 -8.44
C LEU A 88 1.22 7.34 -8.83
N LEU A 89 2.07 8.13 -9.47
CA LEU A 89 3.46 7.78 -9.76
C LEU A 89 4.37 8.71 -8.96
N MET A 90 5.32 8.14 -8.25
CA MET A 90 6.36 8.90 -7.54
C MET A 90 7.73 8.56 -8.13
N THR A 91 8.51 9.58 -8.46
CA THR A 91 9.91 9.43 -8.88
C THR A 91 10.81 10.34 -8.04
N GLY A 92 12.06 9.93 -7.84
CA GLY A 92 13.01 10.72 -7.08
C GLY A 92 14.08 9.89 -6.42
N ILE A 93 14.85 10.54 -5.56
CA ILE A 93 15.83 9.92 -4.68
C ILE A 93 15.48 10.24 -3.23
N THR A 94 15.83 9.33 -2.33
CA THR A 94 15.73 9.51 -0.88
C THR A 94 17.03 9.11 -0.22
N TRP A 95 17.27 9.63 0.98
CA TRP A 95 18.41 9.25 1.80
C TRP A 95 18.18 7.87 2.43
N GLY A 96 19.26 7.10 2.58
CA GLY A 96 19.24 5.76 3.17
C GLY A 96 19.44 4.65 2.15
N THR A 97 19.33 3.42 2.62
CA THR A 97 19.40 2.21 1.83
C THR A 97 18.00 1.68 1.51
N VAL A 98 17.93 0.67 0.62
CA VAL A 98 16.67 -0.06 0.38
C VAL A 98 16.21 -0.74 1.67
N ASP A 99 17.12 -1.31 2.45
CA ASP A 99 16.81 -1.96 3.72
C ASP A 99 16.23 -0.97 4.73
N ASP A 100 16.78 0.25 4.83
CA ASP A 100 16.21 1.30 5.70
C ASP A 100 14.76 1.63 5.31
N CYS A 101 14.48 1.73 4.01
CA CYS A 101 13.13 1.94 3.50
C CYS A 101 12.22 0.75 3.87
N MET A 102 12.71 -0.47 3.70
CA MET A 102 11.96 -1.68 4.00
C MET A 102 11.64 -1.77 5.50
N PHE A 103 12.60 -1.55 6.40
CA PHE A 103 12.34 -1.53 7.85
C PHE A 103 11.38 -0.41 8.28
N GLY A 104 11.38 0.73 7.58
CA GLY A 104 10.42 1.81 7.81
C GLY A 104 8.99 1.53 7.33
N ALA A 105 8.81 0.66 6.33
CA ALA A 105 7.50 0.33 5.77
C ALA A 105 6.93 -1.00 6.29
N TYR A 106 7.82 -1.94 6.61
CA TYR A 106 7.51 -3.31 6.97
C TYR A 106 6.85 -3.40 8.34
N SER A 107 5.68 -4.05 8.40
CA SER A 107 4.86 -4.08 9.62
C SER A 107 4.00 -5.35 9.71
N PRO A 108 4.57 -6.57 9.64
CA PRO A 108 3.82 -7.82 9.49
C PRO A 108 2.94 -8.16 10.71
N THR A 109 3.24 -7.59 11.88
CA THR A 109 2.54 -7.86 13.15
C THR A 109 1.78 -6.64 13.63
N LEU A 110 0.79 -6.83 14.51
CA LEU A 110 0.08 -5.71 15.13
C LEU A 110 1.02 -4.78 15.90
N GLU A 111 2.03 -5.33 16.57
CA GLU A 111 3.04 -4.53 17.29
C GLU A 111 3.84 -3.64 16.34
N THR A 112 4.34 -4.20 15.23
CA THR A 112 5.10 -3.44 14.24
C THR A 112 4.22 -2.43 13.48
N MET A 113 2.93 -2.71 13.27
CA MET A 113 1.95 -1.73 12.78
C MET A 113 1.79 -0.54 13.73
N ARG A 114 1.75 -0.79 15.05
CA ARG A 114 1.67 0.27 16.07
C ARG A 114 2.90 1.16 16.07
N VAL A 115 4.08 0.55 15.96
CA VAL A 115 5.34 1.28 15.83
C VAL A 115 5.31 2.13 14.56
N LYS A 116 4.94 1.55 13.41
CA LYS A 116 4.81 2.29 12.14
C LYS A 116 3.91 3.52 12.25
N ALA A 117 2.70 3.36 12.77
CA ALA A 117 1.74 4.46 12.86
C ALA A 117 2.19 5.59 13.81
N SER A 118 3.12 5.32 14.74
CA SER A 118 3.64 6.35 15.63
C SER A 118 4.49 7.40 14.93
N TYR A 119 5.10 7.08 13.79
CA TYR A 119 5.95 8.00 13.02
C TYR A 119 5.44 8.31 11.61
N VAL A 120 4.64 7.43 10.99
CA VAL A 120 4.02 7.71 9.66
C VAL A 120 2.70 8.45 9.80
N GLU A 121 1.94 8.18 10.87
CA GLU A 121 0.62 8.76 11.11
C GLU A 121 -0.39 8.52 9.96
N ASP A 122 -0.29 7.38 9.27
CA ASP A 122 -1.16 7.00 8.14
C ASP A 122 -2.41 6.22 8.55
N MET A 123 -2.48 5.72 9.79
CA MET A 123 -3.55 4.85 10.26
C MET A 123 -3.93 5.12 11.72
N SER A 124 -5.23 4.99 12.01
CA SER A 124 -5.81 5.16 13.35
C SER A 124 -6.04 3.82 14.06
N GLY A 125 -6.14 2.73 13.30
CA GLY A 125 -6.40 1.39 13.78
C GLY A 125 -5.99 0.32 12.78
N GLY A 126 -5.91 -0.92 13.25
CA GLY A 126 -5.65 -2.05 12.38
C GLY A 126 -5.53 -3.37 13.14
N ALA A 127 -5.64 -4.46 12.39
CA ALA A 127 -5.51 -5.82 12.88
C ALA A 127 -4.88 -6.72 11.81
N VAL A 128 -4.04 -7.67 12.24
CA VAL A 128 -3.60 -8.77 11.38
C VAL A 128 -4.63 -9.88 11.49
N LEU A 129 -5.32 -10.18 10.40
CA LEU A 129 -6.42 -11.13 10.35
C LEU A 129 -5.93 -12.56 10.10
N ALA A 130 -4.92 -12.71 9.23
CA ALA A 130 -4.29 -13.99 8.94
C ALA A 130 -2.86 -13.78 8.45
N VAL A 131 -1.99 -14.77 8.70
CA VAL A 131 -0.64 -14.84 8.15
C VAL A 131 -0.62 -15.96 7.11
N LEU A 132 -0.26 -15.62 5.87
CA LEU A 132 -0.15 -16.57 4.76
C LEU A 132 1.29 -17.05 4.59
N GLU A 133 2.27 -16.18 4.87
CA GLU A 133 3.69 -16.49 4.76
C GLU A 133 4.46 -15.70 5.83
N GLU A 134 5.24 -16.41 6.64
CA GLU A 134 6.06 -15.85 7.70
C GLU A 134 7.48 -15.55 7.20
N PRO A 135 8.10 -14.46 7.67
CA PRO A 135 9.49 -14.15 7.36
C PRO A 135 10.45 -15.14 8.04
N THR A 136 11.61 -15.33 7.43
CA THR A 136 12.71 -16.14 7.98
C THR A 136 13.92 -15.25 8.28
N PRO A 137 14.90 -15.70 9.08
CA PRO A 137 16.14 -14.96 9.29
C PRO A 137 16.91 -14.69 7.98
N GLU A 138 16.83 -15.60 7.01
CA GLU A 138 17.48 -15.47 5.72
C GLU A 138 16.72 -14.51 4.78
N ASP A 139 15.38 -14.52 4.84
CA ASP A 139 14.49 -13.68 4.03
C ASP A 139 13.56 -12.85 4.94
N PRO A 140 14.09 -11.84 5.67
CA PRO A 140 13.36 -11.15 6.74
C PRO A 140 12.20 -10.28 6.24
N PHE A 141 12.20 -9.91 4.96
CA PHE A 141 11.13 -9.11 4.35
C PHE A 141 10.07 -9.96 3.63
N ARG A 142 10.31 -11.27 3.51
CA ARG A 142 9.41 -12.18 2.80
C ARG A 142 8.26 -12.57 3.70
N SER A 143 7.18 -11.79 3.65
CA SER A 143 5.96 -12.12 4.39
C SER A 143 4.71 -11.71 3.64
N MET A 144 3.63 -12.41 3.92
CA MET A 144 2.33 -12.12 3.34
C MET A 144 1.26 -12.25 4.43
N THR A 145 0.54 -11.16 4.65
CA THR A 145 -0.42 -11.03 5.75
C THR A 145 -1.68 -10.35 5.25
N ILE A 146 -2.83 -10.80 5.77
CA ILE A 146 -4.11 -10.15 5.54
C ILE A 146 -4.33 -9.21 6.71
N LYS A 147 -4.59 -7.94 6.41
CA LYS A 147 -4.78 -6.90 7.43
C LYS A 147 -6.06 -6.14 7.18
N TRP A 148 -6.71 -5.77 8.27
CA TRP A 148 -7.67 -4.67 8.29
C TRP A 148 -6.93 -3.42 8.79
N ILE A 149 -7.19 -2.28 8.17
CA ILE A 149 -6.58 -0.99 8.54
C ILE A 149 -7.64 0.09 8.50
N GLU A 150 -7.57 1.03 9.42
CA GLU A 150 -8.41 2.23 9.39
C GLU A 150 -7.50 3.41 9.04
N LEU A 151 -7.77 4.06 7.90
CA LEU A 151 -6.91 5.12 7.37
C LEU A 151 -7.13 6.45 8.11
N ASP A 152 -6.03 7.10 8.51
CA ASP A 152 -6.09 8.44 9.09
C ASP A 152 -6.14 9.50 7.98
N LEU A 153 -7.32 9.64 7.37
CA LEU A 153 -7.53 10.57 6.26
C LEU A 153 -7.63 12.02 6.78
N PRO A 154 -7.11 13.01 6.02
CA PRO A 154 -7.39 14.41 6.29
C PRO A 154 -8.90 14.66 6.40
N PHE A 155 -9.30 15.43 7.42
CA PHE A 155 -10.70 15.76 7.71
C PHE A 155 -11.60 14.57 8.13
N ASN A 156 -11.05 13.40 8.50
CA ASN A 156 -11.83 12.26 9.02
C ASN A 156 -12.58 12.60 10.33
N SER A 157 -12.14 13.62 11.08
CA SER A 157 -12.88 14.15 12.24
C SER A 157 -14.05 15.09 11.88
N THR A 158 -14.30 15.31 10.59
CA THR A 158 -15.39 16.15 10.06
C THR A 158 -16.43 15.29 9.35
N SER A 159 -17.62 15.84 9.06
CA SER A 159 -18.62 15.14 8.25
C SER A 159 -18.31 15.11 6.75
N LEU A 160 -17.20 15.72 6.30
CA LEU A 160 -16.85 15.86 4.88
C LEU A 160 -16.19 14.60 4.31
N VAL A 161 -15.44 13.88 5.14
CA VAL A 161 -14.72 12.67 4.77
C VAL A 161 -15.18 11.56 5.68
N LYS A 162 -15.75 10.51 5.09
CA LYS A 162 -16.09 9.29 5.82
C LYS A 162 -14.82 8.48 6.04
N ASN A 163 -14.78 7.81 7.19
CA ASN A 163 -13.74 6.84 7.50
C ASN A 163 -13.66 5.74 6.43
N ARG A 164 -12.46 5.23 6.19
CA ARG A 164 -12.17 4.20 5.18
C ARG A 164 -11.35 3.09 5.81
N ASP A 165 -11.88 1.88 5.67
CA ASP A 165 -11.27 0.62 6.04
C ASP A 165 -11.28 -0.40 4.89
#